data_AF-A0A829CWT9-F1
#
_entry.id   AF-A0A829CWT9-F1
#
_cell.length_a   1.000
_cell.length_b   1.000
_cell.length_c   1.000
_cell.angle_alpha   90.00
_cell.angle_beta   90.00
_cell.angle_gamma   90.00
#
_symmetry.space_group_name_H-M   'P 1'
#
loop_
_entity.id
_entity.type
_entity.pdbx_description
1 polymer ?
#
loop_
_entity_poly.entity_id
_entity_poly.type
_entity_poly.pdbx_seq_one_letter_code
_entity_poly.pdbx_strand_id
1 'polypeptide(L)'
;MKKELADTKKELETKKEEEKKKEEFDKNVVGGKILFLKTLKYLDKGHYNNELQVLDPTKDDTIIRGDFNKICGRTFEIVDGKALVIGFEDGHSSNHKLILIDQETLKPVLFAEDNIFWRSPMIIKGDEIYAFEEVEEKYYLSRFGKDLKKQAKSSEEISPNSNVTFYGEKIYVTGKEESSGNIQITVFNKADLKLIKKIKP
;
A
#
# COMPACT_ATOMS: atom_id res chain seq x y z
N MET A 1 -23.90 31.04 4.06
CA MET A 1 -25.00 30.45 3.27
C MET A 1 -24.78 30.38 1.76
N LYS A 2 -24.82 31.46 0.95
CA LYS A 2 -24.68 31.33 -0.53
C LYS A 2 -23.31 30.81 -1.00
N LYS A 3 -22.22 31.22 -0.33
CA LYS A 3 -20.85 30.77 -0.62
C LYS A 3 -20.65 29.29 -0.25
N GLU A 4 -21.06 28.90 0.95
CA GLU A 4 -21.04 27.49 1.39
C GLU A 4 -21.84 26.59 0.45
N LEU A 5 -23.03 27.02 -0.01
CA LEU A 5 -23.80 26.24 -0.99
C LEU A 5 -23.09 26.06 -2.34
N ALA A 6 -22.34 27.07 -2.78
CA ALA A 6 -21.56 27.01 -4.01
C ALA A 6 -20.35 26.08 -3.85
N ASP A 7 -19.65 26.17 -2.72
CA ASP A 7 -18.50 25.33 -2.39
C ASP A 7 -18.93 23.86 -2.26
N THR A 8 -20.05 23.57 -1.57
CA THR A 8 -20.60 22.21 -1.47
C THR A 8 -21.03 21.64 -2.81
N LYS A 9 -21.65 22.45 -3.69
CA LYS A 9 -22.00 21.99 -5.05
C LYS A 9 -20.78 21.63 -5.86
N LYS A 10 -19.73 22.46 -5.80
CA LYS A 10 -18.48 22.22 -6.52
C LYS A 10 -17.79 20.95 -6.02
N GLU A 11 -17.74 20.73 -4.70
CA GLU A 11 -17.18 19.51 -4.11
C GLU A 11 -17.96 18.25 -4.51
N LEU A 12 -19.30 18.33 -4.55
CA LEU A 12 -20.17 17.25 -5.03
C LEU A 12 -19.95 16.92 -6.51
N GLU A 13 -19.78 17.94 -7.35
CA GLU A 13 -19.48 17.75 -8.78
C GLU A 13 -18.10 17.10 -8.96
N THR A 14 -17.09 17.55 -8.23
CA THR A 14 -15.75 16.95 -8.26
C THR A 14 -15.78 15.48 -7.82
N LYS A 15 -16.47 15.16 -6.71
CA LYS A 15 -16.61 13.76 -6.25
C LYS A 15 -17.30 12.86 -7.27
N LYS A 16 -18.38 13.34 -7.90
CA LYS A 16 -19.08 12.59 -8.96
C LYS A 16 -18.19 12.34 -10.18
N GLU A 17 -17.34 13.29 -10.55
CA GLU A 17 -16.40 13.12 -11.65
C GLU A 17 -15.28 12.13 -11.29
N GLU A 18 -14.78 12.16 -10.06
CA GLU A 18 -13.82 11.18 -9.55
C GLU A 18 -14.40 9.76 -9.48
N GLU A 19 -15.65 9.62 -9.06
CA GLU A 19 -16.36 8.33 -9.04
C GLU A 19 -16.54 7.77 -10.46
N LYS A 20 -16.98 8.60 -11.41
CA LYS A 20 -17.08 8.19 -12.82
C LYS A 20 -15.74 7.73 -13.40
N LYS A 21 -14.65 8.45 -13.11
CA LYS A 21 -13.30 8.04 -13.55
C LYS A 21 -12.88 6.70 -12.97
N LYS A 22 -13.27 6.40 -11.72
CA LYS A 22 -13.01 5.09 -11.09
C LYS A 22 -13.85 3.96 -11.66
N GLU A 23 -15.03 4.26 -12.21
CA GLU A 23 -15.87 3.27 -12.91
C GLU A 23 -15.36 2.99 -14.34
N GLU A 24 -14.85 4.03 -15.01
CA GLU A 24 -14.38 3.93 -16.40
C GLU A 24 -12.95 3.38 -16.52
N PHE A 25 -12.07 3.73 -15.58
CA PHE A 25 -10.66 3.39 -15.63
C PHE A 25 -10.20 2.53 -14.46
N ASP A 26 -9.29 1.60 -14.76
CA ASP A 26 -8.62 0.81 -13.74
C ASP A 26 -7.78 1.68 -12.80
N LYS A 27 -7.56 1.18 -11.57
CA LYS A 27 -6.84 1.91 -10.51
C LYS A 27 -5.43 2.35 -10.87
N ASN A 28 -4.79 1.71 -11.85
CA ASN A 28 -3.46 2.04 -12.34
C ASN A 28 -3.46 3.08 -13.46
N VAL A 29 -4.62 3.56 -13.89
CA VAL A 29 -4.73 4.69 -14.81
C VAL A 29 -4.76 5.98 -14.01
N VAL A 30 -3.73 6.80 -14.15
CA VAL A 30 -3.58 8.03 -13.38
C VAL A 30 -3.09 9.14 -14.29
N GLY A 31 -3.75 10.30 -14.22
CA GLY A 31 -3.47 11.42 -15.12
C GLY A 31 -3.70 11.09 -16.61
N GLY A 32 -4.52 10.09 -16.92
CA GLY A 32 -4.75 9.62 -18.29
C GLY A 32 -3.66 8.69 -18.84
N LYS A 33 -2.69 8.31 -18.02
CA LYS A 33 -1.61 7.38 -18.37
C LYS A 33 -1.71 6.10 -17.55
N ILE A 34 -1.20 5.00 -18.09
CA ILE A 34 -1.32 3.68 -17.47
C ILE A 34 0.02 3.31 -16.83
N LEU A 35 0.00 3.04 -15.52
CA LEU A 35 1.17 2.55 -14.80
C LEU A 35 1.24 1.02 -14.87
N PHE A 36 2.45 0.53 -15.13
CA PHE A 36 2.77 -0.89 -15.15
C PHE A 36 4.00 -1.19 -14.32
N LEU A 37 3.95 -2.31 -13.60
CA LEU A 37 5.12 -2.88 -12.97
C LEU A 37 5.75 -3.91 -13.91
N LYS A 38 7.03 -3.74 -14.24
CA LYS A 38 7.77 -4.68 -15.07
C LYS A 38 8.81 -5.40 -14.24
N THR A 39 8.72 -6.73 -14.21
CA THR A 39 9.76 -7.57 -13.61
C THR A 39 11.00 -7.61 -14.49
N LEU A 40 12.13 -7.22 -13.90
CA LEU A 40 13.45 -7.25 -14.52
C LEU A 40 14.21 -8.51 -14.15
N LYS A 41 14.16 -8.91 -12.88
CA LYS A 41 14.88 -10.09 -12.38
C LYS A 41 14.14 -10.76 -11.23
N TYR A 42 14.19 -12.08 -11.22
CA TYR A 42 13.83 -12.91 -10.07
C TYR A 42 15.06 -13.05 -9.17
N LEU A 43 14.90 -12.73 -7.90
CA LEU A 43 15.93 -12.83 -6.88
C LEU A 43 15.59 -13.97 -5.92
N ASP A 44 16.54 -14.31 -5.04
CA ASP A 44 16.39 -15.40 -4.09
C ASP A 44 15.16 -15.23 -3.19
N LYS A 45 14.63 -16.35 -2.71
CA LYS A 45 13.48 -16.43 -1.79
C LYS A 45 12.19 -15.77 -2.31
N GLY A 46 12.10 -15.50 -3.61
CA GLY A 46 10.93 -14.91 -4.25
C GLY A 46 10.88 -13.40 -4.21
N HIS A 47 12.02 -12.74 -3.93
CA HIS A 47 12.17 -11.30 -4.15
C HIS A 47 12.20 -11.00 -5.65
N TYR A 48 11.77 -9.80 -6.02
CA TYR A 48 11.83 -9.32 -7.40
C TYR A 48 12.71 -8.07 -7.46
N ASN A 49 13.30 -7.82 -8.62
CA ASN A 49 13.65 -6.47 -9.04
C ASN A 49 12.65 -6.07 -10.12
N ASN A 50 11.86 -5.06 -9.82
CA ASN A 50 10.95 -4.47 -10.77
C ASN A 50 11.25 -2.98 -10.95
N GLU A 51 10.82 -2.48 -12.11
CA GLU A 51 10.74 -1.05 -12.40
C GLU A 51 9.28 -0.67 -12.68
N LEU A 52 8.98 0.61 -12.48
CA LEU A 52 7.71 1.20 -12.89
C LEU A 52 7.85 1.76 -14.31
N GLN A 53 6.86 1.51 -15.15
CA GLN A 53 6.75 2.06 -16.49
C GLN A 53 5.41 2.74 -16.65
N VAL A 54 5.37 3.71 -17.57
CA VAL A 54 4.15 4.46 -17.90
C VAL A 54 3.89 4.33 -19.38
N LEU A 55 2.67 3.97 -19.75
CA LEU A 55 2.17 4.01 -21.11
C LEU A 55 1.24 5.21 -21.26
N ASP A 56 1.48 6.03 -22.28
CA ASP A 56 0.64 7.17 -22.63
C ASP A 56 -0.25 6.83 -23.83
N PRO A 57 -1.54 6.46 -23.60
CA PRO A 57 -2.45 6.07 -24.68
C PRO A 57 -2.83 7.24 -25.58
N THR A 58 -2.57 8.48 -25.16
CA THR A 58 -2.87 9.67 -25.97
C THR A 58 -1.73 10.03 -26.92
N LYS A 59 -0.58 9.37 -26.76
CA LYS A 59 0.64 9.62 -27.53
C LYS A 59 1.15 8.34 -28.18
N ASP A 60 0.31 7.73 -29.02
CA ASP A 60 0.64 6.53 -29.80
C ASP A 60 1.21 5.40 -28.91
N ASP A 61 0.61 5.22 -27.74
CA ASP A 61 0.99 4.22 -26.74
C ASP A 61 2.48 4.28 -26.32
N THR A 62 3.07 5.48 -26.32
CA THR A 62 4.49 5.68 -25.96
C THR A 62 4.76 5.19 -24.54
N ILE A 63 5.82 4.40 -24.38
CA ILE A 63 6.28 3.89 -23.08
C ILE A 63 7.42 4.76 -22.53
N ILE A 64 7.23 5.29 -21.33
CA ILE A 64 8.23 5.99 -20.53
C ILE A 64 8.74 5.04 -19.44
N ARG A 65 10.04 5.02 -19.24
CA ARG A 65 10.72 4.14 -18.26
C ARG A 65 11.49 4.99 -17.26
N GLY A 66 11.41 4.62 -15.98
CA GLY A 66 12.23 5.20 -14.93
C GLY A 66 13.46 4.35 -14.65
N ASP A 67 14.47 4.95 -14.01
CA ASP A 67 15.71 4.25 -13.64
C ASP A 67 15.61 3.53 -12.29
N PHE A 68 14.51 3.72 -11.56
CA PHE A 68 14.31 3.07 -10.26
C PHE A 68 13.84 1.62 -10.43
N ASN A 69 14.73 0.68 -10.13
CA ASN A 69 14.55 -0.75 -10.36
C ASN A 69 14.60 -1.61 -9.08
N LYS A 70 14.43 -0.98 -7.92
CA LYS A 70 14.58 -1.59 -6.59
C LYS A 70 13.22 -1.89 -5.93
N ILE A 71 12.21 -2.20 -6.74
CA ILE A 71 10.86 -2.55 -6.27
C ILE A 71 10.79 -4.07 -6.09
N CYS A 72 10.48 -4.55 -4.88
CA CYS A 72 10.47 -5.98 -4.57
C CYS A 72 9.09 -6.65 -4.65
N GLY A 73 8.01 -5.87 -4.48
CA GLY A 73 6.64 -6.38 -4.55
C GLY A 73 6.19 -6.67 -6.00
N ARG A 74 5.10 -7.42 -6.17
CA ARG A 74 4.46 -7.64 -7.49
C ARG A 74 3.31 -6.69 -7.78
N THR A 75 2.93 -5.90 -6.79
CA THR A 75 1.81 -4.98 -6.84
C THR A 75 2.25 -3.61 -6.39
N PHE A 76 1.48 -2.61 -6.78
CA PHE A 76 1.54 -1.26 -6.27
C PHE A 76 0.12 -0.77 -6.01
N GLU A 77 -0.01 0.24 -5.17
CA GLU A 77 -1.26 0.97 -4.97
C GLU A 77 -1.08 2.42 -5.40
N ILE A 78 -2.16 3.15 -5.58
CA ILE A 78 -2.12 4.58 -5.89
C ILE A 78 -2.52 5.39 -4.66
N VAL A 79 -1.67 6.36 -4.28
CA VAL A 79 -1.90 7.30 -3.18
C VAL A 79 -1.60 8.70 -3.69
N ASP A 80 -2.60 9.59 -3.69
CA ASP A 80 -2.50 10.98 -4.15
C ASP A 80 -1.77 11.11 -5.51
N GLY A 81 -2.15 10.26 -6.46
CA GLY A 81 -1.60 10.23 -7.82
C GLY A 81 -0.15 9.73 -7.91
N LYS A 82 0.35 9.03 -6.89
CA LYS A 82 1.69 8.43 -6.87
C LYS A 82 1.59 6.93 -6.65
N ALA A 83 2.55 6.20 -7.19
CA ALA A 83 2.62 4.76 -6.96
C ALA A 83 3.25 4.48 -5.60
N LEU A 84 2.50 3.83 -4.71
CA LEU A 84 2.99 3.24 -3.48
C LEU A 84 3.51 1.83 -3.77
N VAL A 85 4.78 1.60 -3.45
CA VAL A 85 5.46 0.33 -3.64
C VAL A 85 6.20 -0.10 -2.38
N ILE A 86 6.58 -1.37 -2.32
CA ILE A 86 7.60 -1.85 -1.39
C ILE A 86 8.89 -2.04 -2.18
N GLY A 87 9.97 -1.40 -1.73
CA GLY A 87 11.28 -1.50 -2.36
C GLY A 87 12.40 -1.47 -1.33
N PHE A 88 13.64 -1.41 -1.81
CA PHE A 88 14.84 -1.39 -0.97
C PHE A 88 15.82 -0.31 -1.46
N GLU A 89 16.65 0.21 -0.56
CA GLU A 89 17.60 1.29 -0.89
C GLU A 89 18.91 0.76 -1.47
N ASP A 90 19.47 -0.31 -0.90
CA ASP A 90 20.77 -0.86 -1.33
C ASP A 90 20.56 -2.11 -2.19
N GLY A 91 20.40 -3.25 -1.54
CA GLY A 91 20.19 -4.56 -2.15
C GLY A 91 19.03 -5.30 -1.52
N HIS A 92 18.59 -6.40 -2.13
CA HIS A 92 17.39 -7.12 -1.68
C HIS A 92 17.50 -7.72 -0.27
N SER A 93 18.69 -7.77 0.32
CA SER A 93 18.93 -8.24 1.69
C SER A 93 18.90 -7.10 2.71
N SER A 94 18.79 -5.85 2.27
CA SER A 94 18.65 -4.70 3.15
C SER A 94 17.22 -4.57 3.67
N ASN A 95 17.01 -3.59 4.55
CA ASN A 95 15.68 -3.16 4.94
C ASN A 95 14.85 -2.81 3.70
N HIS A 96 13.58 -3.18 3.75
CA HIS A 96 12.60 -2.82 2.74
C HIS A 96 11.71 -1.72 3.30
N LYS A 97 11.23 -0.84 2.44
CA LYS A 97 10.48 0.35 2.83
C LYS A 97 9.26 0.54 1.95
N LEU A 98 8.24 1.20 2.49
CA LEU A 98 7.23 1.85 1.66
C LEU A 98 7.87 3.02 0.93
N ILE A 99 7.59 3.15 -0.36
CA ILE A 99 8.14 4.19 -1.22
C ILE A 99 7.01 4.78 -2.07
N LEU A 100 6.92 6.10 -2.11
CA LEU A 100 6.09 6.79 -3.10
C LEU A 100 6.95 7.16 -4.31
N ILE A 101 6.48 6.77 -5.49
CA ILE A 101 7.11 7.08 -6.78
C ILE A 101 6.19 8.04 -7.53
N ASP A 102 6.76 9.16 -7.97
CA ASP A 102 6.06 10.09 -8.84
C ASP A 102 5.84 9.48 -10.22
N GLN A 103 4.60 9.50 -10.69
CA GLN A 103 4.20 8.82 -11.92
C GLN A 103 4.70 9.49 -13.19
N GLU A 104 5.00 10.79 -13.15
CA GLU A 104 5.45 11.53 -14.34
C GLU A 104 6.94 11.34 -14.56
N THR A 105 7.71 11.41 -13.47
CA THR A 105 9.17 11.31 -13.49
C THR A 105 9.69 9.90 -13.27
N LEU A 106 8.85 8.99 -12.74
CA LEU A 106 9.19 7.63 -12.33
C LEU A 106 10.34 7.56 -11.32
N LYS A 107 10.45 8.60 -10.48
CA LYS A 107 11.44 8.71 -9.42
C LYS A 107 10.81 8.57 -8.03
N PRO A 108 11.48 7.91 -7.07
CA PRO A 108 11.10 7.96 -5.68
C PRO A 108 11.05 9.40 -5.18
N VAL A 109 9.98 9.77 -4.50
CA VAL A 109 9.82 11.09 -3.86
C VAL A 109 9.78 11.01 -2.35
N LEU A 110 9.42 9.85 -1.79
CA LEU A 110 9.33 9.66 -0.35
C LEU A 110 9.59 8.21 0.02
N PHE A 111 10.30 8.00 1.12
CA PHE A 111 10.58 6.71 1.72
C PHE A 111 10.04 6.75 3.15
N ALA A 112 9.36 5.69 3.58
CA ALA A 112 9.11 5.48 5.01
C ALA A 112 10.44 5.32 5.76
N GLU A 113 10.46 5.58 7.06
CA GLU A 113 11.63 5.30 7.90
C GLU A 113 11.66 3.83 8.34
N ASP A 114 10.48 3.24 8.53
CA ASP A 114 10.28 1.92 9.10
C ASP A 114 10.63 0.79 8.11
N ASN A 115 11.12 -0.32 8.67
CA ASN A 115 11.36 -1.54 7.93
C ASN A 115 10.04 -2.29 7.71
N ILE A 116 9.77 -2.66 6.47
CA ILE A 116 8.52 -3.24 6.01
C ILE A 116 8.80 -4.66 5.56
N PHE A 117 7.95 -5.59 5.96
CA PHE A 117 8.04 -6.94 5.43
C PHE A 117 7.81 -6.91 3.91
N TRP A 118 8.75 -7.45 3.16
CA TRP A 118 8.79 -7.30 1.70
C TRP A 118 7.60 -7.96 0.95
N ARG A 119 6.88 -8.92 1.56
CA ARG A 119 5.60 -9.46 1.05
C ARG A 119 4.37 -8.84 1.71
N SER A 120 4.54 -7.76 2.45
CA SER A 120 3.44 -7.10 3.12
C SER A 120 2.32 -6.75 2.13
N PRO A 121 1.05 -6.94 2.50
CA PRO A 121 -0.02 -6.27 1.78
C PRO A 121 0.14 -4.75 1.92
N MET A 122 -0.26 -4.00 0.89
CA MET A 122 -0.42 -2.55 0.97
C MET A 122 -1.92 -2.26 0.90
N ILE A 123 -2.52 -1.91 2.03
CA ILE A 123 -3.98 -1.75 2.11
C ILE A 123 -4.30 -0.28 2.34
N ILE A 124 -5.04 0.32 1.41
CA ILE A 124 -5.45 1.71 1.47
C ILE A 124 -6.87 1.80 2.03
N LYS A 125 -7.07 2.62 3.08
CA LYS A 125 -8.38 2.94 3.66
C LYS A 125 -8.49 4.45 3.88
N GLY A 126 -9.03 5.16 2.89
CA GLY A 126 -9.02 6.62 2.91
C GLY A 126 -7.57 7.12 2.83
N ASP A 127 -7.17 7.95 3.79
CA ASP A 127 -5.81 8.49 3.87
C ASP A 127 -4.84 7.61 4.67
N GLU A 128 -5.30 6.43 5.12
CA GLU A 128 -4.52 5.50 5.92
C GLU A 128 -3.96 4.37 5.04
N ILE A 129 -2.67 4.09 5.21
CA ILE A 129 -1.95 3.00 4.56
C ILE A 129 -1.63 1.97 5.63
N TYR A 130 -1.99 0.71 5.41
CA TYR A 130 -1.66 -0.39 6.32
C TYR A 130 -0.69 -1.36 5.65
N ALA A 131 0.36 -1.72 6.40
CA ALA A 131 1.40 -2.66 5.99
C ALA A 131 1.95 -3.41 7.20
N PHE A 132 2.66 -4.52 6.96
CA PHE A 132 3.36 -5.30 7.96
C PHE A 132 4.76 -4.71 8.15
N GLU A 133 5.00 -4.15 9.32
CA GLU A 133 6.31 -3.69 9.78
C GLU A 133 7.08 -4.88 10.35
N GLU A 134 8.38 -4.95 10.05
CA GLU A 134 9.29 -5.95 10.61
C GLU A 134 10.24 -5.29 11.60
N VAL A 135 10.16 -5.70 12.87
CA VAL A 135 10.94 -5.18 13.99
C VAL A 135 11.56 -6.36 14.73
N GLU A 136 12.89 -6.45 14.74
CA GLU A 136 13.63 -7.53 15.43
C GLU A 136 13.07 -8.92 15.08
N GLU A 137 12.90 -9.20 13.78
CA GLU A 137 12.38 -10.46 13.22
C GLU A 137 10.91 -10.78 13.59
N LYS A 138 10.20 -9.84 14.22
CA LYS A 138 8.76 -9.93 14.51
C LYS A 138 7.96 -9.02 13.60
N TYR A 139 6.71 -9.40 13.35
CA TYR A 139 5.84 -8.69 12.42
C TYR A 139 4.67 -8.03 13.15
N TYR A 140 4.35 -6.80 12.74
CA TYR A 140 3.27 -6.01 13.31
C TYR A 140 2.45 -5.38 12.20
N LEU A 141 1.14 -5.25 12.38
CA LEU A 141 0.33 -4.42 11.50
C LEU A 141 0.60 -2.96 11.88
N SER A 142 1.11 -2.17 10.95
CA SER A 142 1.35 -0.74 11.15
C SER A 142 0.49 0.08 10.22
N ARG A 143 0.05 1.24 10.74
CA ARG A 143 -0.70 2.26 10.00
C ARG A 143 0.20 3.45 9.75
N PHE A 144 0.22 3.91 8.52
CA PHE A 144 0.96 5.08 8.03
C PHE A 144 0.00 6.10 7.44
N GLY A 145 0.38 7.38 7.48
CA GLY A 145 -0.27 8.41 6.69
C GLY A 145 0.18 8.39 5.23
N LYS A 146 -0.44 9.21 4.39
CA LYS A 146 -0.02 9.43 3.00
C LYS A 146 1.37 10.05 2.87
N ASP A 147 1.88 10.66 3.94
CA ASP A 147 3.25 11.13 4.08
C ASP A 147 4.22 10.02 4.54
N LEU A 148 3.79 8.76 4.50
CA LEU A 148 4.53 7.56 4.92
C LEU A 148 5.04 7.59 6.36
N LYS A 149 4.54 8.51 7.20
CA LYS A 149 4.88 8.52 8.63
C LYS A 149 4.02 7.53 9.37
N LYS A 150 4.65 6.72 10.22
CA LYS A 150 3.94 5.77 11.08
C LYS A 150 3.07 6.51 12.10
N GLN A 151 1.81 6.11 12.18
CA GLN A 151 0.80 6.69 13.06
C GLN A 151 0.39 5.73 14.19
N ALA A 152 0.39 4.42 13.92
CA ALA A 152 0.09 3.39 14.90
C ALA A 152 0.75 2.07 14.51
N LYS A 153 0.93 1.18 15.50
CA LYS A 153 1.42 -0.19 15.33
C LYS A 153 0.59 -1.11 16.21
N SER A 154 0.31 -2.33 15.75
CA SER A 154 -0.41 -3.32 16.53
C SER A 154 0.27 -3.59 17.86
N SER A 155 -0.53 -3.67 18.93
CA SER A 155 0.01 -3.94 20.27
C SER A 155 0.53 -5.36 20.44
N GLU A 156 0.20 -6.25 19.50
CA GLU A 156 0.60 -7.66 19.47
C GLU A 156 1.26 -7.98 18.14
N GLU A 157 2.16 -8.97 18.18
CA GLU A 157 2.75 -9.58 17.00
C GLU A 157 1.67 -10.27 16.14
N ILE A 158 1.87 -10.24 14.83
CA ILE A 158 1.06 -10.93 13.84
C ILE A 158 1.94 -11.91 13.04
N SER A 159 1.29 -12.84 12.33
CA SER A 159 2.01 -13.66 11.35
C SER A 159 2.29 -12.85 10.08
N PRO A 160 3.46 -12.99 9.44
CA PRO A 160 3.73 -12.36 8.14
C PRO A 160 2.84 -12.91 7.02
N ASN A 161 2.20 -14.06 7.23
CA ASN A 161 1.26 -14.69 6.30
C ASN A 161 -0.22 -14.37 6.64
N SER A 162 -0.48 -13.38 7.49
CA SER A 162 -1.82 -13.03 7.91
C SER A 162 -2.62 -12.37 6.78
N ASN A 163 -3.92 -12.65 6.70
CA ASN A 163 -4.88 -11.82 5.99
C ASN A 163 -5.39 -10.72 6.92
N VAL A 164 -5.70 -9.55 6.36
CA VAL A 164 -6.22 -8.39 7.09
C VAL A 164 -7.60 -8.02 6.55
N THR A 165 -8.60 -7.97 7.43
CA THR A 165 -9.97 -7.59 7.08
C THR A 165 -10.45 -6.45 7.98
N PHE A 166 -11.09 -5.45 7.39
CA PHE A 166 -11.63 -4.29 8.09
C PHE A 166 -13.15 -4.41 8.20
N TYR A 167 -13.71 -4.18 9.39
CA TYR A 167 -15.15 -4.15 9.61
C TYR A 167 -15.52 -3.15 10.71
N GLY A 168 -16.07 -2.00 10.30
CA GLY A 168 -16.31 -0.86 11.18
C GLY A 168 -15.03 -0.42 11.88
N GLU A 169 -15.11 -0.28 13.21
CA GLU A 169 -13.98 0.11 14.08
C GLU A 169 -13.00 -1.04 14.40
N LYS A 170 -13.11 -2.18 13.71
CA LYS A 170 -12.31 -3.37 13.99
C LYS A 170 -11.50 -3.81 12.79
N ILE A 171 -10.32 -4.34 13.08
CA ILE A 171 -9.45 -5.00 12.12
C ILE A 171 -9.24 -6.43 12.58
N TYR A 172 -9.46 -7.39 11.69
CA TYR A 172 -9.34 -8.83 11.92
C TYR A 172 -8.10 -9.31 11.17
N VAL A 173 -7.19 -9.93 11.90
CA VAL A 173 -5.91 -10.43 11.38
C VAL A 173 -5.81 -11.93 11.67
N THR A 174 -5.72 -12.75 10.62
CA THR A 174 -5.63 -14.21 10.76
C THR A 174 -4.20 -14.62 11.12
N GLY A 175 -3.97 -15.40 12.16
CA GLY A 175 -2.63 -15.76 12.63
C GLY A 175 -1.95 -16.91 11.89
N LYS A 176 -0.83 -17.36 12.48
CA LYS A 176 -0.13 -18.60 12.14
C LYS A 176 -0.95 -19.79 12.65
N GLU A 177 -1.02 -20.85 11.86
CA GLU A 177 -1.54 -22.14 12.31
C GLU A 177 -0.79 -22.56 13.58
N GLU A 178 -1.51 -22.72 14.70
CA GLU A 178 -0.92 -23.35 15.88
C GLU A 178 -0.62 -24.82 15.55
N SER A 179 0.26 -25.48 16.32
CA SER A 179 0.57 -26.91 16.13
C SER A 179 -0.66 -27.85 16.16
N SER A 180 -1.81 -27.33 16.58
CA SER A 180 -3.12 -27.98 16.63
C SER A 180 -3.95 -27.84 15.33
N GLY A 181 -3.48 -27.11 14.32
CA GLY A 181 -4.23 -26.81 13.09
C GLY A 181 -5.20 -25.63 13.21
N ASN A 182 -5.31 -25.01 14.39
CA ASN A 182 -6.22 -23.89 14.61
C ASN A 182 -5.58 -22.55 14.19
N ILE A 183 -6.31 -21.77 13.39
CA ILE A 183 -5.93 -20.41 13.02
C ILE A 183 -6.63 -19.43 13.96
N GLN A 184 -5.88 -18.85 14.89
CA GLN A 184 -6.40 -17.78 15.75
C GLN A 184 -6.65 -16.50 14.93
N ILE A 185 -7.76 -15.82 15.19
CA ILE A 185 -8.04 -14.50 14.62
C ILE A 185 -7.83 -13.44 15.71
N THR A 186 -6.88 -12.53 15.48
CA THR A 186 -6.62 -11.40 16.37
C THR A 186 -7.45 -10.20 15.91
N VAL A 187 -8.16 -9.57 16.84
CA VAL A 187 -9.01 -8.41 16.56
C VAL A 187 -8.39 -7.18 17.20
N PHE A 188 -8.10 -6.17 16.39
CA PHE A 188 -7.57 -4.88 16.81
C PHE A 188 -8.62 -3.76 16.67
N ASN A 189 -8.50 -2.74 17.51
CA ASN A 189 -9.24 -1.48 17.33
C ASN A 189 -8.61 -0.70 16.17
N LYS A 190 -9.40 -0.25 15.21
CA LYS A 190 -8.91 0.50 14.05
C LYS A 190 -8.25 1.83 14.45
N ALA A 191 -8.74 2.49 15.51
CA ALA A 191 -8.28 3.82 15.91
C ALA A 191 -6.82 3.83 16.39
N ASP A 192 -6.40 2.81 17.16
CA ASP A 192 -5.08 2.78 17.82
C ASP A 192 -4.32 1.46 17.66
N LEU A 193 -4.87 0.50 16.92
CA LEU A 193 -4.32 -0.85 16.71
C LEU A 193 -4.10 -1.66 18.00
N LYS A 194 -4.75 -1.29 19.10
CA LYS A 194 -4.71 -2.09 20.34
C LYS A 194 -5.57 -3.32 20.23
N LEU A 195 -5.10 -4.39 20.85
CA LEU A 195 -5.82 -5.66 20.95
C LEU A 195 -7.20 -5.44 21.61
N ILE A 196 -8.25 -5.91 20.93
CA ILE A 196 -9.60 -6.02 21.50
C ILE A 196 -9.79 -7.43 22.06
N LYS A 197 -9.56 -8.46 21.23
CA LYS A 197 -9.72 -9.87 21.62
C LYS A 197 -9.05 -10.81 20.62
N LYS A 198 -8.90 -12.07 21.02
CA LYS A 198 -8.49 -13.19 20.16
C LYS A 198 -9.67 -14.16 20.02
N ILE A 199 -9.92 -14.64 18.81
CA ILE A 199 -10.98 -15.60 18.50
C ILE A 199 -10.31 -16.92 18.12
N LYS A 200 -10.73 -18.01 18.78
CA LYS A 200 -10.41 -19.37 18.36
C LYS A 200 -11.65 -19.91 17.64
N PRO A 201 -11.54 -20.32 16.36
CA PRO A 201 -12.66 -20.91 15.64
C PRO A 201 -13.13 -22.22 16.29
#